data_AF-A0A534MBN0-F1
#
_entry.id   AF-A0A534MBN0-F1
#
_cell.length_a   1.000
_cell.length_b   1.000
_cell.length_c   1.000
_cell.angle_alpha   90.00
_cell.angle_beta   90.00
_cell.angle_gamma   90.00
#
_symmetry.space_group_name_H-M   'P 1'
#
loop_
_entity.id
_entity.type
_entity.pdbx_description
1 polymer ?
#
loop_
_entity_poly.entity_id
_entity_poly.type
_entity_poly.pdbx_seq_one_letter_code
_entity_poly.pdbx_strand_id
1 'polypeptide(L)'
;MRAAPATLAVVGVVVALSLLAFGGLFREHSSVPKNPTVTENGVVVFVGSESGFAGETLAILKSRFSGPTVEVTELANLSAAATRVNGSSVVVFNSDWLTGKVGAVALTDFFKTILPSQVKIVALGGPTSLLFDALKQARDGIVAEGRNPAYDNPPLAGYKLKQATGWDGTAYYGDSILVGVEPDANSAADSISNWA
;
A
#
# COMPACT_ATOMS: atom_id res chain seq x y z
N MET A 1 -26.70 -76.28 -21.29
CA MET A 1 -27.44 -75.38 -22.23
C MET A 1 -26.75 -74.02 -22.28
N ARG A 2 -27.28 -73.06 -23.05
CA ARG A 2 -26.66 -71.76 -23.42
C ARG A 2 -26.14 -70.91 -22.25
N ALA A 3 -25.26 -69.96 -22.56
CA ALA A 3 -24.68 -68.99 -21.63
C ALA A 3 -25.16 -67.54 -21.87
N ALA A 4 -25.22 -66.75 -20.78
CA ALA A 4 -25.16 -65.28 -20.72
C ALA A 4 -26.26 -64.45 -21.44
N PRO A 5 -26.37 -63.12 -21.21
CA PRO A 5 -25.76 -62.24 -20.18
C PRO A 5 -26.85 -61.81 -19.14
N ALA A 6 -27.02 -60.62 -18.54
CA ALA A 6 -26.38 -59.30 -18.63
C ALA A 6 -26.67 -58.35 -17.43
N THR A 7 -25.71 -57.48 -17.10
CA THR A 7 -25.87 -56.06 -16.63
C THR A 7 -26.56 -55.68 -15.29
N LEU A 8 -26.15 -54.49 -14.80
CA LEU A 8 -26.85 -53.56 -13.86
C LEU A 8 -26.96 -53.93 -12.37
N ALA A 9 -25.83 -53.79 -11.64
CA ALA A 9 -25.83 -53.48 -10.20
C ALA A 9 -24.63 -52.63 -9.71
N VAL A 10 -23.60 -52.40 -10.53
CA VAL A 10 -22.26 -51.94 -10.09
C VAL A 10 -22.13 -50.41 -9.94
N VAL A 11 -23.19 -49.64 -10.18
CA VAL A 11 -23.14 -48.15 -10.20
C VAL A 11 -23.59 -47.51 -8.87
N GLY A 12 -24.31 -48.22 -8.01
CA GLY A 12 -24.98 -47.64 -6.84
C GLY A 12 -24.09 -47.27 -5.64
N VAL A 13 -22.87 -47.80 -5.54
CA VAL A 13 -22.07 -47.74 -4.28
C VAL A 13 -20.96 -46.68 -4.31
N VAL A 14 -20.44 -46.31 -5.48
CA VAL A 14 -19.26 -45.42 -5.59
C VAL A 14 -19.59 -43.96 -5.22
N VAL A 15 -20.81 -43.50 -5.51
CA VAL A 15 -21.24 -42.10 -5.26
C VAL A 15 -21.29 -41.77 -3.76
N ALA A 16 -21.58 -42.76 -2.91
CA ALA A 16 -21.73 -42.55 -1.46
C ALA A 16 -20.41 -42.22 -0.74
N LEU A 17 -19.27 -42.75 -1.20
CA LEU A 17 -17.96 -42.42 -0.62
C LEU A 17 -17.38 -41.10 -1.13
N SER A 18 -17.74 -40.66 -2.34
CA SER A 18 -17.25 -39.38 -2.88
C SER A 18 -17.74 -38.15 -2.09
N LEU A 19 -18.92 -38.23 -1.47
CA LEU A 19 -19.52 -37.13 -0.71
C LEU A 19 -18.87 -36.90 0.67
N LEU A 20 -18.29 -37.94 1.28
CA LEU A 20 -17.56 -37.79 2.55
C LEU A 20 -16.17 -37.17 2.37
N ALA A 21 -15.61 -37.15 1.15
CA ALA A 21 -14.37 -36.45 0.85
C ALA A 21 -14.55 -34.91 0.69
N PHE A 22 -15.78 -34.43 0.43
CA PHE A 22 -16.09 -33.00 0.26
C PHE A 22 -16.52 -32.28 1.55
N GLY A 23 -16.79 -33.03 2.63
CA GLY A 23 -17.19 -32.44 3.93
C GLY A 23 -16.08 -31.68 4.69
N GLY A 24 -14.83 -31.70 4.19
CA GLY A 24 -13.66 -31.18 4.90
C GLY A 24 -13.12 -29.82 4.42
N LEU A 25 -13.77 -29.14 3.46
CA LEU A 25 -13.23 -27.93 2.82
C LEU A 25 -13.89 -26.61 3.20
N PHE A 26 -14.88 -26.62 4.10
CA PHE A 26 -15.17 -25.43 4.91
C PHE A 26 -14.15 -25.31 6.04
N ARG A 27 -12.89 -25.00 5.66
CA ARG A 27 -12.10 -24.12 6.51
C ARG A 27 -12.84 -22.80 6.55
N GLU A 28 -13.53 -22.53 7.66
CA GLU A 28 -13.74 -21.15 8.07
C GLU A 28 -12.40 -20.43 7.92
N HIS A 29 -12.39 -19.34 7.15
CA HIS A 29 -11.31 -18.38 7.31
C HIS A 29 -11.52 -17.77 8.68
N SER A 30 -10.90 -18.37 9.70
CA SER A 30 -10.80 -17.78 11.03
C SER A 30 -10.30 -16.36 10.80
N SER A 31 -11.18 -15.38 11.02
CA SER A 31 -10.88 -13.98 10.73
C SER A 31 -9.74 -13.58 11.64
N VAL A 32 -8.53 -13.51 11.06
CA VAL A 32 -7.34 -13.01 11.75
C VAL A 32 -7.77 -11.68 12.37
N PRO A 33 -7.73 -11.53 13.70
CA PRO A 33 -8.35 -10.38 14.35
C PRO A 33 -7.79 -9.09 13.74
N LYS A 34 -8.66 -8.28 13.14
CA LYS A 34 -8.34 -7.01 12.45
C LYS A 34 -7.92 -5.89 13.42
N ASN A 35 -7.25 -6.24 14.52
CA ASN A 35 -6.46 -5.29 15.28
C ASN A 35 -5.16 -5.08 14.51
N PRO A 36 -4.88 -3.90 13.94
CA PRO A 36 -3.58 -3.63 13.36
C PRO A 36 -2.51 -3.76 14.45
N THR A 37 -1.46 -4.52 14.18
CA THR A 37 -0.26 -4.52 15.02
C THR A 37 0.25 -3.08 15.11
N VAL A 38 0.26 -2.49 16.31
CA VAL A 38 0.60 -1.06 16.53
C VAL A 38 1.90 -0.73 15.80
N THR A 39 1.79 0.07 14.75
CA THR A 39 2.76 0.03 13.64
C THR A 39 3.83 1.09 13.81
N GLU A 40 4.79 0.78 14.68
CA GLU A 40 6.05 1.49 14.84
C GLU A 40 5.94 2.91 15.46
N ASN A 41 7.04 3.41 16.05
CA ASN A 41 7.11 4.76 16.63
C ASN A 41 7.32 5.85 15.55
N GLY A 42 6.62 5.71 14.42
CA GLY A 42 6.74 6.53 13.23
C GLY A 42 6.10 7.91 13.36
N VAL A 43 6.70 8.91 12.71
CA VAL A 43 6.08 10.22 12.51
C VAL A 43 5.07 10.13 11.37
N VAL A 44 3.89 10.72 11.54
CA VAL A 44 2.95 10.93 10.44
C VAL A 44 3.19 12.33 9.88
N VAL A 45 3.68 12.45 8.64
CA VAL A 45 3.79 13.75 7.96
C VAL A 45 2.62 13.87 6.99
N PHE A 46 1.64 14.72 7.30
CA PHE A 46 0.49 14.96 6.44
C PHE A 46 0.69 16.21 5.59
N VAL A 47 0.40 16.13 4.30
CA VAL A 47 0.60 17.21 3.33
C VAL A 47 -0.70 17.53 2.59
N GLY A 48 -1.19 18.77 2.74
CA GLY A 48 -2.47 19.22 2.20
C GLY A 48 -3.54 19.49 3.27
N SER A 49 -4.83 19.40 2.89
CA SER A 49 -5.96 19.66 3.78
C SER A 49 -6.56 18.37 4.36
N GLU A 50 -6.90 18.40 5.66
CA GLU A 50 -7.53 17.28 6.40
C GLU A 50 -9.03 17.16 6.05
N SER A 51 -9.33 16.95 4.77
CA SER A 51 -10.68 16.99 4.20
C SER A 51 -10.98 15.77 3.34
N GLY A 52 -12.17 15.19 3.51
CA GLY A 52 -12.60 13.99 2.78
C GLY A 52 -11.72 12.76 3.06
N PHE A 53 -11.67 11.85 2.08
CA PHE A 53 -10.99 10.54 2.19
C PHE A 53 -9.55 10.62 2.76
N ALA A 54 -8.77 11.61 2.37
CA ALA A 54 -7.41 11.82 2.88
C ALA A 54 -7.39 12.21 4.37
N GLY A 55 -8.30 13.11 4.80
CA GLY A 55 -8.44 13.53 6.20
C GLY A 55 -9.04 12.44 7.10
N GLU A 56 -10.02 11.69 6.61
CA GLU A 56 -10.61 10.55 7.30
C GLU A 56 -9.58 9.44 7.53
N THR A 57 -8.81 9.09 6.49
CA THR A 57 -7.73 8.10 6.58
C THR A 57 -6.62 8.60 7.52
N LEU A 58 -6.27 9.89 7.47
CA LEU A 58 -5.33 10.49 8.40
C LEU A 58 -5.79 10.38 9.85
N ALA A 59 -7.05 10.67 10.17
CA ALA A 59 -7.57 10.54 11.53
C ALA A 59 -7.43 9.11 12.08
N ILE A 60 -7.59 8.11 11.20
CA ILE A 60 -7.37 6.70 11.55
C ILE A 60 -5.87 6.40 11.72
N LEU A 61 -4.99 6.89 10.83
CA LEU A 61 -3.53 6.75 10.96
C LEU A 61 -2.99 7.45 12.23
N LYS A 62 -3.51 8.63 12.60
CA LYS A 62 -3.25 9.39 13.84
C LYS A 62 -3.53 8.57 15.12
N SER A 63 -4.30 7.48 15.03
CA SER A 63 -4.57 6.54 16.15
C SER A 63 -3.79 5.22 16.11
N ARG A 64 -3.08 4.93 15.01
CA ARG A 64 -2.32 3.69 14.79
C ARG A 64 -0.81 3.86 14.96
N PHE A 65 -0.31 5.06 14.63
CA PHE A 65 1.09 5.45 14.84
C PHE A 65 1.22 6.19 16.18
N SER A 66 2.21 5.82 16.99
CA SER A 66 2.45 6.39 18.33
C SER A 66 3.31 7.67 18.31
N GLY A 67 3.89 8.03 17.17
CA GLY A 67 4.69 9.25 17.02
C GLY A 67 3.86 10.50 16.76
N PRO A 68 4.49 11.68 16.79
CA PRO A 68 3.82 12.95 16.53
C PRO A 68 3.33 13.04 15.07
N THR A 69 2.27 13.81 14.84
CA THR A 69 1.91 14.26 13.49
C THR A 69 2.61 15.58 13.15
N VAL A 70 2.91 15.78 11.87
CA VAL A 70 3.49 17.01 11.31
C VAL A 70 2.63 17.41 10.11
N GLU A 71 1.89 18.50 10.24
CA GLU A 71 0.98 19.00 9.21
C GLU A 71 1.69 20.03 8.32
N VAL A 72 1.56 19.87 6.99
CA VAL A 72 2.27 20.64 5.97
C VAL A 72 1.28 21.15 4.92
N THR A 73 0.85 22.40 5.05
CA THR A 73 -0.01 23.06 4.06
C THR A 73 0.76 23.71 2.91
N GLU A 74 2.03 24.08 3.13
CA GLU A 74 2.83 24.90 2.20
C GLU A 74 4.14 24.25 1.77
N LEU A 75 4.54 24.47 0.52
CA LEU A 75 5.80 23.96 -0.07
C LEU A 75 7.03 24.34 0.74
N ALA A 76 7.06 25.55 1.31
CA ALA A 76 8.17 26.05 2.11
C ALA A 76 8.43 25.24 3.40
N ASN A 77 7.40 24.54 3.92
CA ASN A 77 7.48 23.79 5.18
C ASN A 77 7.96 22.35 4.98
N LEU A 78 8.04 21.84 3.74
CA LEU A 78 8.49 20.48 3.44
C LEU A 78 9.91 20.20 3.95
N SER A 79 10.84 21.14 3.79
CA SER A 79 12.24 20.98 4.22
C SER A 79 12.36 20.76 5.73
N ALA A 80 11.57 21.49 6.53
CA ALA A 80 11.47 21.29 7.97
C ALA A 80 10.83 19.94 8.31
N ALA A 81 9.80 19.52 7.59
CA ALA A 81 9.15 18.23 7.79
C ALA A 81 10.09 17.05 7.48
N ALA A 82 10.91 17.13 6.43
CA ALA A 82 11.87 16.08 6.06
C ALA A 82 12.85 15.72 7.21
N THR A 83 13.24 16.70 8.04
CA THR A 83 14.12 16.47 9.20
C THR A 83 13.55 15.53 10.27
N ARG A 84 12.23 15.25 10.20
CA ARG A 84 11.50 14.38 11.15
C ARG A 84 11.15 13.02 10.55
N VAL A 85 11.52 12.76 9.29
CA VAL A 85 11.17 11.53 8.57
C VAL A 85 12.24 10.46 8.75
N ASN A 86 11.80 9.22 8.98
CA ASN A 86 12.64 8.01 9.02
C ASN A 86 11.87 6.82 8.41
N GLY A 87 12.49 5.64 8.33
CA GLY A 87 11.90 4.45 7.70
C GLY A 87 10.61 3.90 8.35
N SER A 88 10.38 4.22 9.63
CA SER A 88 9.13 3.90 10.36
C SER A 88 8.02 4.94 10.15
N SER A 89 8.36 6.10 9.62
CA SER A 89 7.42 7.20 9.38
C SER A 89 6.51 6.90 8.18
N VAL A 90 5.42 7.68 8.05
CA VAL A 90 4.60 7.71 6.85
C VAL A 90 4.38 9.15 6.41
N VAL A 91 4.62 9.43 5.13
CA VAL A 91 4.29 10.70 4.50
C VAL A 91 3.00 10.52 3.71
N VAL A 92 1.97 11.28 4.04
CA VAL A 92 0.61 11.16 3.53
C VAL A 92 0.24 12.45 2.80
N PHE A 93 0.14 12.40 1.48
CA PHE A 93 -0.38 13.49 0.67
C PHE A 93 -1.89 13.35 0.48
N ASN A 94 -2.64 14.42 0.70
CA ASN A 94 -3.90 14.62 -0.01
C ASN A 94 -3.54 14.97 -1.47
N SER A 95 -3.92 14.13 -2.45
CA SER A 95 -3.39 14.26 -3.82
C SER A 95 -3.85 15.54 -4.53
N ASP A 96 -4.98 16.13 -4.14
CA ASP A 96 -5.42 17.41 -4.67
C ASP A 96 -4.38 18.51 -4.41
N TRP A 97 -3.62 18.40 -3.31
CA TRP A 97 -2.52 19.31 -3.01
C TRP A 97 -1.35 19.18 -4.01
N LEU A 98 -1.11 18.01 -4.61
CA LEU A 98 -0.04 17.85 -5.61
C LEU A 98 -0.35 18.60 -6.93
N THR A 99 -1.62 18.95 -7.16
CA THR A 99 -2.06 19.72 -8.33
C THR A 99 -1.28 21.05 -8.43
N GLY A 100 -0.64 21.26 -9.57
CA GLY A 100 0.19 22.44 -9.85
C GLY A 100 1.52 22.50 -9.07
N LYS A 101 1.88 21.46 -8.30
CA LYS A 101 3.14 21.40 -7.52
C LYS A 101 4.14 20.36 -8.03
N VAL A 102 3.73 19.44 -8.89
CA VAL A 102 4.64 18.61 -9.71
C VAL A 102 5.55 19.55 -10.51
N GLY A 103 6.88 19.44 -10.36
CA GLY A 103 7.84 20.41 -10.90
C GLY A 103 8.45 21.37 -9.87
N ALA A 104 7.86 21.50 -8.67
CA ALA A 104 8.38 22.41 -7.65
C ALA A 104 9.67 21.87 -7.01
N VAL A 105 10.74 22.67 -7.06
CA VAL A 105 12.07 22.32 -6.52
C VAL A 105 11.99 21.82 -5.06
N ALA A 106 11.22 22.50 -4.21
CA ALA A 106 11.03 22.12 -2.81
C ALA A 106 10.38 20.73 -2.61
N LEU A 107 9.50 20.30 -3.52
CA LEU A 107 8.88 18.97 -3.49
C LEU A 107 9.85 17.89 -3.99
N THR A 108 10.59 18.19 -5.06
CA THR A 108 11.62 17.30 -5.61
C THR A 108 12.76 17.08 -4.61
N ASP A 109 13.23 18.12 -3.93
CA ASP A 109 14.31 18.02 -2.93
C ASP A 109 13.84 17.42 -1.60
N PHE A 110 12.57 17.62 -1.22
CA PHE A 110 11.92 16.87 -0.15
C PHE A 110 11.98 15.36 -0.43
N PHE A 111 11.54 14.92 -1.61
CA PHE A 111 11.61 13.51 -2.00
C PHE A 111 13.05 12.98 -2.01
N LYS A 112 14.02 13.67 -2.62
CA LYS A 112 15.44 13.27 -2.58
C LYS A 112 15.98 13.11 -1.15
N THR A 113 15.50 13.93 -0.21
CA THR A 113 15.92 13.87 1.20
C THR A 113 15.33 12.66 1.92
N ILE A 114 14.05 12.35 1.71
CA ILE A 114 13.37 11.27 2.47
C ILE A 114 13.50 9.88 1.83
N LEU A 115 13.68 9.79 0.51
CA LEU A 115 13.74 8.51 -0.22
C LEU A 115 14.80 7.53 0.35
N PRO A 116 16.04 7.94 0.67
CA PRO A 116 17.05 7.05 1.25
C PRO A 116 16.68 6.49 2.63
N SER A 117 15.75 7.12 3.35
CA SER A 117 15.29 6.62 4.67
C SER A 117 14.35 5.42 4.58
N GLN A 118 13.94 5.02 3.37
CA GLN A 118 12.99 3.91 3.12
C GLN A 118 11.59 4.15 3.73
N VAL A 119 11.20 5.42 3.88
CA VAL A 119 9.87 5.83 4.37
C VAL A 119 8.72 5.39 3.46
N LYS A 120 7.54 5.12 4.03
CA LYS A 120 6.29 4.98 3.29
C LYS A 120 5.82 6.35 2.78
N ILE A 121 5.70 6.54 1.47
CA ILE A 121 5.12 7.75 0.86
C ILE A 121 3.80 7.36 0.22
N VAL A 122 2.70 8.01 0.56
CA VAL A 122 1.36 7.68 0.01
C VAL A 122 0.60 8.93 -0.40
N ALA A 123 -0.31 8.77 -1.35
CA ALA A 123 -1.23 9.79 -1.83
C ALA A 123 -2.67 9.23 -1.80
N LEU A 124 -3.60 10.03 -1.30
CA LEU A 124 -4.97 9.63 -0.97
C LEU A 124 -6.00 10.55 -1.63
N GLY A 125 -7.00 9.94 -2.26
CA GLY A 125 -8.08 10.62 -2.99
C GLY A 125 -7.56 11.44 -4.19
N GLY A 126 -8.47 12.02 -4.97
CA GLY A 126 -8.10 12.93 -6.05
C GLY A 126 -7.14 12.33 -7.08
N PRO A 127 -6.24 13.14 -7.70
CA PRO A 127 -5.34 12.68 -8.75
C PRO A 127 -4.08 11.99 -8.19
N THR A 128 -4.23 10.79 -7.63
CA THR A 128 -3.13 10.01 -7.02
C THR A 128 -1.97 9.70 -7.98
N SER A 129 -2.19 9.71 -9.30
CA SER A 129 -1.13 9.61 -10.33
C SER A 129 0.02 10.62 -10.12
N LEU A 130 -0.30 11.84 -9.66
CA LEU A 130 0.67 12.93 -9.49
C LEU A 130 1.80 12.60 -8.49
N LEU A 131 1.60 11.62 -7.60
CA LEU A 131 2.64 11.12 -6.70
C LEU A 131 3.84 10.58 -7.50
N PHE A 132 3.58 9.71 -8.46
CA PHE A 132 4.65 9.10 -9.27
C PHE A 132 5.27 10.10 -10.26
N ASP A 133 4.48 11.03 -10.79
CA ASP A 133 4.97 12.08 -11.69
C ASP A 133 5.89 13.08 -10.97
N ALA A 134 5.65 13.34 -9.68
CA ALA A 134 6.56 14.12 -8.83
C ALA A 134 7.79 13.31 -8.39
N LEU A 135 7.60 12.06 -7.93
CA LEU A 135 8.69 11.17 -7.51
C LEU A 135 9.71 10.90 -8.64
N LYS A 136 9.24 10.81 -9.89
CA LYS A 136 10.07 10.66 -11.09
C LYS A 136 11.11 11.78 -11.26
N GLN A 137 10.88 12.96 -10.70
CA GLN A 137 11.84 14.08 -10.72
C GLN A 137 12.91 13.98 -9.62
N ALA A 138 12.66 13.16 -8.58
CA ALA A 138 13.57 12.92 -7.47
C ALA A 138 14.46 11.69 -7.68
N ARG A 139 13.94 10.65 -8.37
CA ARG A 139 14.68 9.44 -8.75
C ARG A 139 14.19 8.93 -10.11
N ASP A 140 15.10 8.90 -11.10
CA ASP A 140 14.87 8.23 -12.37
C ASP A 140 14.56 6.73 -12.19
N GLY A 141 13.79 6.15 -13.11
CA GLY A 141 13.53 4.71 -13.14
C GLY A 141 12.57 4.17 -12.06
N ILE A 142 11.89 5.02 -11.28
CA ILE A 142 10.86 4.61 -10.30
C ILE A 142 9.74 3.71 -10.88
N VAL A 143 9.56 3.70 -12.20
CA VAL A 143 8.77 2.67 -12.88
C VAL A 143 9.55 2.13 -14.09
N ALA A 144 10.04 0.90 -13.98
CA ALA A 144 10.87 0.27 -15.02
C ALA A 144 10.14 0.09 -16.37
N GLU A 145 8.81 -0.05 -16.35
CA GLU A 145 7.96 -0.19 -17.55
C GLU A 145 7.46 1.16 -18.10
N GLY A 146 7.93 2.29 -17.56
CA GLY A 146 7.70 3.64 -18.09
C GLY A 146 6.29 4.23 -17.91
N ARG A 147 5.26 3.40 -17.68
CA ARG A 147 3.88 3.81 -17.39
C ARG A 147 3.68 4.12 -15.92
N ASN A 148 3.03 5.24 -15.58
CA ASN A 148 2.63 5.56 -14.20
C ASN A 148 1.69 4.45 -13.65
N PRO A 149 1.97 3.81 -12.51
CA PRO A 149 1.19 2.67 -12.02
C PRO A 149 -0.19 3.07 -11.47
N ALA A 150 -0.39 4.35 -11.13
CA ALA A 150 -1.65 4.92 -10.65
C ALA A 150 -2.33 5.80 -11.71
N TYR A 151 -2.12 5.51 -13.01
CA TYR A 151 -2.60 6.32 -14.15
C TYR A 151 -4.12 6.54 -14.19
N ASP A 152 -4.90 5.64 -13.58
CA ASP A 152 -6.35 5.66 -13.46
C ASP A 152 -6.85 6.43 -12.23
N ASN A 153 -5.94 6.96 -11.41
CA ASN A 153 -6.20 7.67 -10.15
C ASN A 153 -6.98 6.81 -9.13
N PRO A 154 -6.41 5.67 -8.70
CA PRO A 154 -6.95 4.84 -7.62
C PRO A 154 -7.10 5.65 -6.32
N PRO A 155 -8.06 5.34 -5.43
CA PRO A 155 -8.23 5.98 -4.12
C PRO A 155 -6.94 6.07 -3.28
N LEU A 156 -6.08 5.06 -3.38
CA LEU A 156 -4.77 5.00 -2.73
C LEU A 156 -3.66 4.71 -3.74
N ALA A 157 -2.62 5.54 -3.72
CA ALA A 157 -1.32 5.25 -4.32
C ALA A 157 -0.22 5.33 -3.26
N GLY A 158 0.84 4.53 -3.42
CA GLY A 158 1.98 4.56 -2.51
C GLY A 158 3.28 4.10 -3.15
N TYR A 159 4.37 4.67 -2.65
CA TYR A 159 5.74 4.36 -3.04
C TYR A 159 6.63 4.24 -1.80
N LYS A 160 7.49 3.21 -1.76
CA LYS A 160 8.53 3.03 -0.74
C LYS A 160 9.78 2.46 -1.40
N LEU A 161 10.90 3.15 -1.25
CA LEU A 161 12.20 2.63 -1.66
C LEU A 161 12.59 1.48 -0.72
N LYS A 162 12.90 0.31 -1.26
CA LYS A 162 13.41 -0.85 -0.48
C LYS A 162 14.89 -1.04 -0.74
N GLN A 163 15.66 -1.24 0.32
CA GLN A 163 17.06 -1.65 0.22
C GLN A 163 17.21 -3.14 0.56
N ALA A 164 17.94 -3.87 -0.29
CA ALA A 164 18.49 -5.18 0.02
C ALA A 164 20.02 -5.08 0.03
N THR A 165 20.67 -5.91 0.85
CA THR A 165 22.13 -5.99 0.91
C THR A 165 22.59 -7.30 0.27
N GLY A 166 23.52 -7.21 -0.67
CA GLY A 166 24.12 -8.36 -1.33
C GLY A 166 25.01 -9.19 -0.40
N TRP A 167 25.37 -10.38 -0.85
CA TRP A 167 26.33 -11.27 -0.18
C TRP A 167 27.77 -10.70 -0.12
N ASP A 168 28.03 -9.68 -0.93
CA ASP A 168 29.24 -8.86 -1.02
C ASP A 168 29.16 -7.56 -0.17
N GLY A 169 28.00 -7.25 0.41
CA GLY A 169 27.72 -6.00 1.11
C GLY A 169 27.17 -4.86 0.23
N THR A 170 27.00 -5.08 -1.09
CA THR A 170 26.48 -4.04 -2.00
C THR A 170 25.01 -3.73 -1.71
N ALA A 171 24.65 -2.44 -1.65
CA ALA A 171 23.27 -1.99 -1.47
C ALA A 171 22.53 -1.99 -2.82
N TYR A 172 21.51 -2.84 -2.94
CA TYR A 172 20.59 -2.89 -4.07
C TYR A 172 19.27 -2.22 -3.70
N TYR A 173 18.77 -1.35 -4.58
CA TYR A 173 17.53 -0.60 -4.33
C TYR A 173 16.42 -1.04 -5.27
N GLY A 174 15.32 -1.51 -4.70
CA GLY A 174 14.10 -1.89 -5.41
C GLY A 174 12.94 -0.95 -5.10
N ASP A 175 11.97 -0.90 -6.00
CA ASP A 175 10.79 -0.04 -5.90
C ASP A 175 9.60 -0.83 -5.35
N SER A 176 9.10 -0.47 -4.16
CA SER A 176 7.84 -0.99 -3.63
C SER A 176 6.72 -0.05 -4.01
N ILE A 177 5.68 -0.57 -4.64
CA ILE A 177 4.51 0.19 -5.08
C ILE A 177 3.27 -0.36 -4.36
N LEU A 178 2.39 0.55 -3.94
CA LEU A 178 1.04 0.26 -3.47
C LEU A 178 0.05 0.97 -4.40
N VAL A 179 -0.93 0.23 -4.90
CA VAL A 179 -2.06 0.76 -5.68
C VAL A 179 -3.30 0.09 -5.09
N GLY A 180 -4.23 0.90 -4.60
CA GLY A 180 -5.32 0.46 -3.76
C GLY A 180 -6.67 1.03 -4.19
N VAL A 181 -7.66 0.13 -4.27
CA VAL A 181 -9.06 0.42 -4.63
C VAL A 181 -9.96 0.33 -3.40
N GLU A 182 -9.46 0.74 -2.24
CA GLU A 182 -10.16 0.61 -0.97
C GLU A 182 -11.44 1.45 -0.95
N PRO A 183 -12.58 0.88 -0.53
CA PRO A 183 -13.88 1.57 -0.57
C PRO A 183 -14.06 2.59 0.57
N ASP A 184 -13.18 2.58 1.57
CA ASP A 184 -13.30 3.35 2.80
C ASP A 184 -11.93 3.64 3.45
N ALA A 185 -11.91 4.65 4.33
CA ALA A 185 -10.72 5.15 4.99
C ALA A 185 -10.07 4.17 6.01
N ASN A 186 -10.83 3.24 6.60
CA ASN A 186 -10.25 2.19 7.46
C ASN A 186 -9.53 1.13 6.62
N SER A 187 -10.13 0.73 5.50
CA SER A 187 -9.49 -0.16 4.54
C SER A 187 -8.21 0.46 3.97
N ALA A 188 -8.22 1.76 3.60
CA ALA A 188 -7.01 2.46 3.16
C ALA A 188 -5.93 2.51 4.26
N ALA A 189 -6.32 2.82 5.50
CA ALA A 189 -5.40 2.79 6.64
C ALA A 189 -4.87 1.38 6.94
N ASP A 190 -5.67 0.32 6.75
CA ASP A 190 -5.22 -1.08 6.86
C ASP A 190 -4.14 -1.39 5.81
N SER A 191 -4.35 -1.01 4.54
CA SER A 191 -3.35 -1.18 3.48
C SER A 191 -2.06 -0.44 3.81
N ILE A 192 -2.13 0.84 4.19
CA ILE A 192 -0.96 1.67 4.55
C ILE A 192 -0.20 1.10 5.76
N SER A 193 -0.91 0.67 6.80
CA SER A 193 -0.31 0.08 8.01
C SER A 193 0.41 -1.23 7.68
N ASN A 194 -0.27 -2.19 7.05
CA ASN A 194 0.23 -3.56 6.86
C ASN A 194 1.22 -3.70 5.69
N TRP A 195 1.29 -2.73 4.78
CA TRP A 195 2.26 -2.73 3.68
C TRP A 195 3.71 -2.59 4.18
N ALA A 196 4.63 -3.34 3.57
CA ALA A 196 6.05 -3.43 3.92
C ALA A 196 6.93 -3.10 2.72
#